data_AF-A0A3M1ERB2-F1
#
_entry.id   AF-A0A3M1ERB2-F1
#
_cell.length_a   1.000
_cell.length_b   1.000
_cell.length_c   1.000
_cell.angle_alpha   90.00
_cell.angle_beta   90.00
_cell.angle_gamma   90.00
#
_symmetry.space_group_name_H-M   'P 1'
#
loop_
_entity.id
_entity.type
_entity.pdbx_description
1 polymer ?
#
loop_
_entity_poly.entity_id
_entity_poly.type
_entity_poly.pdbx_seq_one_letter_code
_entity_poly.pdbx_strand_id
1 'polypeptide(L)' 'MEIDVRSFAYRGLMVTDSRCITCGACAEVCPRGTLSLVDRPRMASVLSESGQEEDLPSTLGLQPAFALRS' A
#
# COMPACT_ATOMS: atom_id res chain seq x y z
N MET A 1 10.34 15.69 -9.78
CA MET A 1 10.34 14.25 -10.10
C MET A 1 10.26 13.50 -8.79
N GLU A 2 9.14 12.84 -8.50
CA GLU A 2 8.82 12.24 -7.18
C GLU A 2 8.65 10.73 -7.30
N ILE A 3 8.83 10.00 -6.21
CA ILE A 3 8.55 8.56 -6.10
C ILE A 3 7.13 8.38 -5.57
N ASP A 4 6.24 7.77 -6.37
CA ASP A 4 4.84 7.60 -5.97
C ASP A 4 4.63 6.33 -5.14
N VAL A 5 5.13 6.36 -3.89
CA VAL A 5 5.02 5.23 -2.96
C VAL A 5 3.56 4.81 -2.73
N ARG A 6 2.64 5.78 -2.82
CA ARG A 6 1.21 5.56 -2.62
C ARG A 6 0.60 4.65 -3.70
N SER A 7 0.94 4.82 -4.98
CA SER A 7 0.47 3.95 -6.07
C SER A 7 0.96 2.51 -5.89
N PHE A 8 2.22 2.31 -5.47
CA PHE A 8 2.73 0.98 -5.14
C PHE A 8 1.94 0.34 -4.01
N ALA A 9 1.65 1.10 -2.94
CA ALA A 9 0.85 0.63 -1.80
C ALA A 9 -0.56 0.19 -2.21
N TYR A 10 -1.28 1.00 -3.00
CA TYR A 10 -2.62 0.65 -3.47
C TYR A 10 -2.65 -0.56 -4.40
N ARG A 11 -1.53 -0.86 -5.06
CA ARG A 11 -1.40 -2.03 -5.94
C ARG A 11 -0.84 -3.26 -5.23
N GLY A 12 -0.50 -3.14 -3.94
CA GLY A 12 0.17 -4.22 -3.20
C GLY A 12 1.54 -4.58 -3.79
N LEU A 13 2.19 -3.65 -4.47
CA LEU A 13 3.48 -3.88 -5.12
C LEU A 13 4.62 -3.38 -4.26
N MET A 14 5.76 -4.07 -4.36
CA MET A 14 7.01 -3.55 -3.81
C MET A 14 7.44 -2.30 -4.57
N VAL A 15 7.96 -1.33 -3.83
CA VAL A 15 8.53 -0.11 -4.41
C VAL A 15 9.85 -0.46 -5.11
N THR A 16 9.83 -0.47 -6.44
CA THR A 16 10.98 -0.83 -7.30
C THR A 16 11.67 0.36 -7.97
N ASP A 17 11.40 1.57 -7.50
CA ASP A 17 12.03 2.79 -8.02
C ASP A 17 13.49 2.88 -7.57
N SER A 18 14.38 3.26 -8.49
CA SER A 18 15.83 3.34 -8.24
C SER A 18 16.23 4.41 -7.21
N ARG A 19 15.34 5.37 -6.92
CA ARG A 19 15.55 6.40 -5.88
C ARG A 19 15.14 5.92 -4.50
N CYS A 20 14.40 4.81 -4.41
CA CYS A 20 14.05 4.23 -3.12
C CYS A 20 15.30 3.63 -2.47
N ILE A 21 15.73 4.21 -1.35
CA ILE A 21 16.85 3.69 -0.54
C ILE A 21 16.38 2.75 0.58
N THR A 22 15.09 2.36 0.57
CA THR A 22 14.53 1.43 1.55
C THR A 22 14.69 1.93 3.00
N CYS A 23 14.48 3.23 3.23
CA CYS A 23 14.63 3.84 4.55
C CYS A 23 13.43 3.61 5.49
N GLY A 24 12.28 3.19 4.97
CA GLY A 24 11.08 2.94 5.77
C GLY A 24 10.28 4.18 6.20
N ALA A 25 10.73 5.40 5.90
CA ALA A 25 10.05 6.64 6.30
C ALA A 25 8.58 6.69 5.83
N CYS A 26 8.29 6.16 4.65
CA CYS A 26 6.94 6.08 4.11
C CYS A 26 6.01 5.14 4.89
N ALA A 27 6.55 4.08 5.51
CA ALA A 27 5.79 3.17 6.35
C ALA A 27 5.50 3.79 7.72
N GLU A 28 6.46 4.52 8.29
CA GLU A 28 6.31 5.21 9.58
C GLU A 28 5.22 6.29 9.56
N VAL A 29 5.17 7.08 8.48
CA VAL A 29 4.15 8.13 8.33
C VAL A 29 2.79 7.60 7.87
N CYS A 30 2.67 6.31 7.54
CA CYS A 30 1.45 5.77 6.96
C CYS A 30 0.35 5.63 8.04
N PRO A 31 -0.70 6.47 8.04
CA PRO A 31 -1.73 6.42 9.08
C PRO A 31 -2.57 5.14 9.01
N ARG A 32 -2.64 4.51 7.83
CA ARG A 32 -3.41 3.29 7.61
C ARG A 32 -2.61 2.00 7.85
N GLY A 33 -1.30 2.08 8.08
CA GLY A 33 -0.45 0.90 8.20
C GLY A 33 -0.39 0.01 6.95
N THR A 34 -0.78 0.52 5.78
CA THR A 34 -0.81 -0.26 4.51
C THR A 34 0.58 -0.63 4.02
N LEU A 35 1.61 0.09 4.46
CA LEU A 35 3.00 -0.15 4.09
C LEU A 35 3.74 -0.85 5.22
N SER A 36 4.46 -1.92 4.90
CA SER A 36 5.32 -2.64 5.84
C SER A 36 6.72 -2.80 5.27
N LEU A 37 7.74 -2.53 6.10
CA LEU A 37 9.13 -2.75 5.73
C LEU A 37 9.55 -4.15 6.16
N VAL A 38 9.77 -5.03 5.18
CA VAL A 38 10.23 -6.39 5.42
C VAL A 38 11.71 -6.50 5.07
N ASP A 39 12.53 -6.89 6.05
CA ASP A 39 13.90 -7.32 5.79
C ASP A 39 13.81 -8.68 5.10
N ARG A 40 14.27 -8.78 3.85
CA ARG A 40 14.27 -10.04 3.13
C ARG A 40 15.52 -10.81 3.55
N PRO A 41 15.41 -11.87 4.40
CA PRO A 41 16.55 -12.74 4.63
C PRO A 41 17.00 -13.31 3.28
N ARG A 42 18.31 -13.36 3.05
CA ARG A 42 18.95 -13.61 1.74
C ARG A 42 18.65 -14.99 1.11
N MET A 43 17.76 -15.76 1.70
CA MET A 43 17.23 -17.04 1.21
C MET A 43 15.97 -17.39 2.01
N ALA A 44 14.81 -16.88 1.61
CA ALA A 44 13.53 -17.40 2.10
C ALA A 44 12.58 -17.58 0.92
N SER A 45 12.62 -18.78 0.35
CA SER A 45 11.51 -19.33 -0.42
C SER A 45 10.37 -19.59 0.57
N VAL A 46 9.65 -18.56 0.98
CA VAL A 46 8.39 -18.73 1.72
C VAL A 46 7.30 -17.93 1.04
N LEU A 47 6.31 -18.70 0.60
CA LEU A 47 4.94 -18.29 0.38
C LEU A 47 4.54 -17.32 1.50
N SER A 48 4.37 -16.04 1.19
CA SER A 48 3.82 -15.05 2.11
C SER A 48 2.56 -14.49 1.48
N GLU A 49 1.48 -15.23 1.72
CA GLU A 49 0.12 -14.71 1.78
C GLU A 49 0.14 -13.53 2.76
N SER A 50 0.26 -12.31 2.28
CA SER A 50 0.18 -11.10 3.12
C SER A 50 -0.27 -9.93 2.26
N GLY A 51 -1.59 -9.83 2.09
CA GLY A 51 -2.24 -8.70 1.44
C GLY A 51 -3.56 -8.99 0.72
N GLN A 52 -4.37 -9.96 1.15
CA GLN A 52 -5.80 -9.92 0.86
C GLN A 52 -6.50 -9.13 1.97
N GLU A 53 -6.59 -7.82 1.80
CA GLU A 53 -7.78 -7.11 2.26
C GLU A 53 -8.36 -6.35 1.09
N GLU A 54 -9.50 -6.88 0.69
CA GLU A 54 -10.48 -6.36 -0.25
C GLU A 54 -10.89 -4.92 0.14
N ASP A 55 -10.12 -3.90 -0.23
CA ASP A 55 -10.69 -2.57 -0.48
C ASP A 55 -10.79 -2.41 -1.99
N LEU A 56 -11.62 -3.27 -2.57
CA LEU A 56 -12.28 -3.01 -3.82
C LEU A 56 -12.95 -1.63 -3.67
N PRO A 57 -12.61 -0.57 -4.43
CA PRO A 57 -13.60 0.45 -4.67
C PRO A 57 -14.63 -0.19 -5.58
N SER A 58 -15.52 -0.97 -4.96
CA SER A 58 -16.89 -1.12 -5.44
C SER A 58 -17.37 0.27 -5.82
N THR A 59 -17.97 0.37 -7.00
CA THR A 59 -18.71 1.53 -7.52
C THR A 59 -17.93 2.50 -8.42
N LEU A 60 -17.58 2.02 -9.61
CA LEU A 60 -18.16 2.73 -10.76
C LEU A 60 -19.69 2.50 -10.70
N GLY A 61 -20.43 3.46 -10.14
CA GLY A 61 -21.90 3.54 -10.23
C GLY A 61 -22.67 3.22 -8.94
N LEU A 62 -23.29 4.27 -8.38
CA LEU A 62 -24.34 4.26 -7.34
C LEU A 62 -23.90 3.81 -5.93
N GLN A 63 -23.56 4.77 -5.05
CA GLN A 63 -24.52 5.36 -4.09
C GLN A 63 -23.87 6.53 -3.31
N PRO A 64 -24.59 7.65 -3.09
CA PRO A 64 -24.14 8.77 -2.27
C PRO A 64 -24.41 8.49 -0.79
N ALA A 65 -23.38 8.30 0.02
CA ALA A 65 -23.48 8.26 1.50
C ALA A 65 -22.81 9.48 2.18
N PHE A 66 -22.42 10.49 1.40
CA PHE A 66 -21.92 11.78 1.89
C PHE A 66 -22.96 12.90 1.71
N ALA A 67 -24.24 12.55 1.78
CA ALA A 67 -25.33 13.52 1.85
C ALA A 67 -26.16 13.26 3.11
N LEU A 68 -26.28 14.30 3.93
CA LEU A 68 -27.07 14.43 5.16
C LEU A 68 -26.49 13.81 6.44
N ARG A 69 -25.52 14.55 7.00
CA ARG A 69 -25.52 14.80 8.45
C ARG A 69 -25.93 16.26 8.67
N SER A 70 -27.24 16.54 8.56
CA SER A 70 -28.03 17.64 9.17
C SER A 70 -29.48 17.52 8.72
#